data_AF-A0A8J4E0T0-F1
#
_entry.id   AF-A0A8J4E0T0-F1
#
_cell.length_a   1.000
_cell.length_b   1.000
_cell.length_c   1.000
_cell.angle_alpha   90.00
_cell.angle_beta   90.00
_cell.angle_gamma   90.00
#
_symmetry.space_group_name_H-M   'P 1'
#
loop_
_entity.id
_entity.type
_entity.pdbx_description
1 polymer ?
#
loop_
_entity_poly.entity_id
_entity_poly.type
_entity_poly.pdbx_seq_one_letter_code
_entity_poly.pdbx_strand_id
1 'polypeptide(L)'
;MRLACARDEIEPLRDPRVKENESYATVIVLARVVSELGTVPRVTTQTIESLFVSDFSYLQDLYRIINFQDASVLDSLEPGAPFPQSSVEVG
;
A
#
# COMPACT_ATOMS: atom_id res chain seq x y z
N MET A 1 -8.76 -4.48 1.33
CA MET A 1 -7.44 -4.58 1.99
C MET A 1 -7.66 -5.00 3.44
N ARG A 2 -6.76 -5.79 4.03
CA ARG A 2 -6.77 -6.13 5.46
C ARG A 2 -5.73 -5.30 6.22
N LEU A 3 -5.89 -5.18 7.54
CA LEU A 3 -4.85 -4.63 8.41
C LEU A 3 -3.56 -5.45 8.28
N ALA A 4 -2.43 -4.75 8.24
CA ALA A 4 -1.10 -5.32 8.29
C ALA A 4 -0.84 -5.83 9.71
N CYS A 5 -0.26 -7.02 9.81
CA CYS A 5 0.35 -7.46 11.05
C CYS A 5 1.82 -7.06 11.07
N ALA A 6 2.43 -7.03 12.26
CA ALA A 6 3.88 -6.79 12.38
C ALA A 6 4.72 -7.74 11.51
N ARG A 7 4.26 -8.97 11.27
CA ARG A 7 4.91 -9.92 10.35
C ARG A 7 4.94 -9.40 8.91
N ASP A 8 3.88 -8.76 8.44
CA ASP A 8 3.81 -8.24 7.08
C ASP A 8 4.83 -7.13 6.84
N GLU A 9 5.19 -6.37 7.89
CA GLU A 9 6.18 -5.29 7.86
C GLU A 9 7.63 -5.77 8.05
N ILE A 10 7.84 -6.77 8.92
CA ILE A 10 9.20 -7.22 9.30
C ILE A 10 9.75 -8.27 8.33
N GLU A 11 8.92 -9.19 7.86
CA GLU A 11 9.36 -10.28 6.97
C GLU A 11 9.97 -9.79 5.64
N PRO A 12 9.44 -8.74 4.97
CA PRO A 12 10.02 -8.19 3.74
C PRO A 12 11.47 -7.74 3.89
N LEU A 13 11.89 -7.28 5.07
CA LEU A 13 13.25 -6.80 5.33
C LEU A 13 14.34 -7.87 5.12
N ARG A 14 13.94 -9.14 5.04
CA ARG A 14 14.85 -10.27 4.75
C ARG A 14 15.02 -10.52 3.26
N ASP A 15 14.13 -10.01 2.41
CA ASP A 15 14.17 -10.22 0.95
C ASP A 15 15.39 -9.49 0.34
N PRO A 16 16.21 -10.17 -0.49
CA PRO A 16 17.36 -9.54 -1.13
C PRO A 16 17.02 -8.27 -1.93
N ARG A 17 15.84 -8.22 -2.58
CA ARG A 17 15.39 -7.06 -3.34
C ARG A 17 15.16 -5.83 -2.46
N VAL A 18 14.74 -6.06 -1.21
CA VAL A 18 14.55 -4.98 -0.22
C VAL A 18 15.90 -4.48 0.29
N LYS A 19 16.91 -5.34 0.38
CA LYS A 19 18.28 -4.92 0.75
C LYS A 19 18.92 -4.06 -0.33
N GLU A 20 18.63 -4.34 -1.59
CA GLU A 20 19.09 -3.54 -2.73
C GLU A 20 18.29 -2.23 -2.87
N ASN A 21 17.00 -2.28 -2.57
CA ASN A 21 16.11 -1.14 -2.62
C ASN A 21 15.05 -1.23 -1.51
N GLU A 22 15.21 -0.44 -0.46
CA GLU A 22 14.30 -0.43 0.69
C GLU A 22 12.85 -0.13 0.29
N SER A 23 12.63 0.66 -0.77
CA SER A 23 11.28 0.98 -1.27
C SER A 23 10.52 -0.26 -1.76
N TYR A 24 11.21 -1.36 -2.06
CA TYR A 24 10.60 -2.61 -2.47
C TYR A 24 9.83 -3.29 -1.34
N ALA A 25 10.10 -2.94 -0.08
CA ALA A 25 9.34 -3.45 1.07
C ALA A 25 7.85 -3.15 0.90
N THR A 26 7.51 -1.94 0.46
CA THR A 26 6.12 -1.51 0.23
C THR A 26 5.41 -2.36 -0.81
N VAL A 27 6.11 -2.79 -1.87
CA VAL A 27 5.54 -3.69 -2.89
C VAL A 27 5.14 -5.03 -2.27
N ILE A 28 6.02 -5.59 -1.42
CA ILE A 28 5.78 -6.88 -0.76
C ILE A 28 4.62 -6.74 0.25
N VAL A 29 4.61 -5.67 1.04
CA VAL A 29 3.54 -5.39 2.00
C VAL A 29 2.20 -5.27 1.29
N LEU A 30 2.11 -4.44 0.25
CA LEU A 30 0.87 -4.28 -0.52
C LEU A 30 0.38 -5.60 -1.12
N ALA A 31 1.29 -6.40 -1.68
CA ALA A 31 0.93 -7.71 -2.23
C ALA A 31 0.36 -8.69 -1.17
N ARG A 32 0.69 -8.50 0.11
CA ARG A 32 0.22 -9.34 1.23
C ARG A 32 -1.10 -8.87 1.85
N VAL A 33 -1.36 -7.56 1.81
CA VAL A 33 -2.50 -6.94 2.51
C VAL A 33 -3.67 -6.60 1.60
N VAL A 34 -3.44 -6.43 0.29
CA VAL A 34 -4.52 -6.27 -0.68
C VAL A 34 -5.27 -7.60 -0.79
N SER A 35 -6.55 -7.59 -0.37
CA SER A 35 -7.41 -8.76 -0.30
C SER A 35 -8.09 -9.08 -1.64
N GLU A 36 -8.38 -8.04 -2.42
CA GLU A 36 -9.04 -8.12 -3.71
C GLU A 36 -8.62 -6.89 -4.53
N LEU A 37 -8.44 -7.09 -5.85
CA LEU A 37 -8.10 -6.02 -6.78
C LEU A 37 -8.84 -6.27 -8.10
N GLY A 38 -10.06 -5.75 -8.20
CA GLY A 38 -10.93 -5.96 -9.36
C GLY A 38 -11.08 -7.46 -9.69
N THR A 39 -10.82 -7.82 -10.94
CA THR A 39 -10.92 -9.22 -11.40
C THR A 39 -9.60 -10.00 -11.30
N VAL A 40 -8.58 -9.45 -10.63
CA VAL A 40 -7.29 -10.13 -10.48
C VAL A 40 -7.45 -11.31 -9.53
N PRO A 41 -7.21 -12.56 -9.97
CA PRO A 41 -7.50 -13.75 -9.17
C PRO A 41 -6.56 -13.91 -7.98
N ARG A 42 -5.32 -13.41 -8.08
CA ARG A 42 -4.34 -13.42 -7.00
C ARG A 42 -3.43 -12.21 -7.12
N VAL A 43 -3.38 -11.40 -6.06
CA VAL A 43 -2.44 -10.29 -5.96
C VAL A 43 -1.07 -10.83 -5.58
N THR A 44 -0.06 -10.50 -6.38
CA THR A 44 1.34 -10.86 -6.17
C THR A 44 2.22 -9.61 -6.25
N THR A 45 3.51 -9.71 -5.90
CA THR A 45 4.44 -8.57 -6.07
C THR A 45 4.48 -8.09 -7.52
N GLN A 46 4.43 -9.02 -8.48
CA GLN A 46 4.40 -8.70 -9.90
C GLN A 46 3.12 -7.95 -10.31
N THR A 47 1.98 -8.28 -9.69
CA THR A 47 0.74 -7.52 -9.88
C THR A 47 0.93 -6.07 -9.46
N ILE A 48 1.51 -5.84 -8.27
CA ILE A 48 1.71 -4.51 -7.71
C ILE A 48 2.74 -3.70 -8.53
N GLU A 49 3.82 -4.35 -8.98
CA GLU A 49 4.84 -3.73 -9.84
C GLU A 49 4.31 -3.30 -11.22
N SER A 50 3.30 -4.02 -11.72
CA SER A 50 2.75 -3.77 -13.05
C SER A 50 1.66 -2.69 -13.05
N LEU A 51 1.37 -2.08 -11.89
CA LEU A 51 0.38 -1.00 -11.78
C LEU A 51 0.91 0.28 -12.41
N PHE A 52 -0.01 1.11 -12.92
CA PHE A 52 0.35 2.50 -13.23
C PHE A 52 0.79 3.20 -11.95
N VAL A 53 1.69 4.18 -12.09
CA VAL A 53 2.24 4.92 -10.95
C VAL A 53 1.13 5.53 -10.08
N SER A 54 0.08 6.07 -10.71
CA SER A 54 -1.09 6.62 -10.00
C SER A 54 -1.81 5.58 -9.15
N ASP A 55 -1.99 4.37 -9.66
CA ASP A 55 -2.69 3.29 -8.96
C ASP A 55 -1.85 2.74 -7.83
N PHE A 56 -0.53 2.62 -8.04
CA PHE A 56 0.40 2.25 -6.99
C PHE A 56 0.39 3.26 -5.85
N SER A 57 0.50 4.56 -6.15
CA SER A 57 0.42 5.62 -5.15
C SER A 57 -0.92 5.62 -4.41
N TYR A 58 -2.03 5.39 -5.12
CA TYR A 58 -3.34 5.23 -4.49
C TYR A 58 -3.35 4.09 -3.47
N LEU A 59 -2.79 2.91 -3.81
CA LEU A 59 -2.72 1.79 -2.87
C LEU A 59 -1.79 2.06 -1.68
N GLN A 60 -0.69 2.80 -1.88
CA GLN A 60 0.19 3.23 -0.78
C GLN A 60 -0.54 4.17 0.19
N ASP A 61 -1.30 5.12 -0.33
CA ASP A 61 -2.08 6.03 0.49
C ASP A 61 -3.22 5.33 1.23
N LEU A 62 -3.93 4.43 0.55
CA LEU A 62 -4.97 3.61 1.18
C LEU A 62 -4.38 2.73 2.30
N TYR A 63 -3.21 2.15 2.06
CA TYR A 63 -2.47 1.39 3.07
C TYR A 63 -2.17 2.24 4.30
N ARG A 64 -1.68 3.47 4.09
CA ARG A 64 -1.35 4.41 5.15
C ARG A 64 -2.58 4.78 5.97
N ILE A 65 -3.71 5.04 5.33
CA ILE A 65 -4.96 5.38 6.02
C ILE A 65 -5.42 4.22 6.89
N ILE A 66 -5.48 3.01 6.31
CA ILE A 66 -5.99 1.82 7.01
C ILE A 66 -5.12 1.44 8.22
N ASN A 67 -3.79 1.58 8.12
CA ASN A 67 -2.87 1.05 9.14
C ASN A 67 -2.35 2.09 10.14
N PHE A 68 -2.37 3.38 9.78
CA PHE A 68 -1.74 4.43 10.59
C PHE A 68 -2.62 5.65 10.85
N GLN A 69 -3.79 5.76 10.23
CA GLN A 69 -4.71 6.88 10.45
C GLN A 69 -6.06 6.40 10.96
N ASP A 70 -6.91 7.37 11.24
CA ASP A 70 -8.32 7.13 11.50
C ASP A 70 -9.03 6.79 10.18
N ALA A 71 -9.65 5.60 10.14
CA ALA A 71 -10.36 5.14 8.96
C ALA A 71 -11.57 6.04 8.60
N SER A 72 -12.07 6.86 9.54
CA SER A 72 -13.13 7.85 9.28
C SER A 72 -12.76 8.89 8.22
N VAL A 73 -11.47 9.06 7.90
CA VAL A 73 -11.03 9.84 6.72
C VAL A 73 -11.67 9.31 5.44
N LEU A 74 -11.84 7.99 5.31
CA LEU A 74 -12.47 7.37 4.14
C LEU A 74 -13.97 7.70 4.02
N ASP A 75 -14.67 7.89 5.15
CA ASP A 75 -16.09 8.21 5.16
C ASP A 75 -16.37 9.64 4.66
N SER A 76 -15.35 10.50 4.71
CA SER A 76 -15.42 11.88 4.23
C SER A 76 -15.03 12.05 2.76
N LEU A 77 -14.57 10.97 2.10
CA LEU A 77 -14.07 11.02 0.72
C LEU A 77 -15.13 10.54 -0.26
N GLU A 78 -15.35 11.34 -1.30
CA GLU A 78 -16.15 10.94 -2.45
C GLU A 78 -15.48 9.78 -3.20
N PRO A 79 -16.23 8.77 -3.67
CA PRO A 79 -15.67 7.68 -4.46
C PRO A 79 -14.88 8.18 -5.67
N GLY A 80 -13.63 7.76 -5.78
CA GLY A 80 -12.74 8.15 -6.88
C GLY A 80 -12.02 9.49 -6.68
N ALA A 81 -12.24 10.19 -5.56
CA ALA A 81 -11.40 11.32 -5.19
C ALA A 81 -9.99 10.82 -4.84
N PRO A 82 -8.92 11.54 -5.27
CA PRO A 82 -7.57 11.22 -4.82
C PRO A 82 -7.49 11.38 -3.30
N PHE A 83 -6.72 10.51 -2.64
CA PHE A 83 -6.50 10.67 -1.22
C PHE A 83 -5.84 12.02 -0.94
N PRO A 84 -6.21 12.69 0.17
CA PRO A 84 -5.49 13.86 0.61
C PRO A 84 -4.04 13.45 0.81
N GLN A 85 -3.17 13.97 -0.06
CA GLN A 85 -1.74 13.88 0.17
C GLN A 85 -1.53 14.56 1.52
N SER A 86 -1.07 13.83 2.53
CA SER A 86 -0.57 14.52 3.71
C SER A 86 0.53 15.40 3.17
N SER A 87 0.32 16.72 3.19
CA SER A 87 1.39 17.66 2.91
C SER A 87 2.61 17.13 3.66
N VAL A 88 3.64 16.79 2.90
CA VAL A 88 4.96 16.59 3.46
C VAL A 88 5.32 17.96 4.01
N GLU A 89 4.91 18.25 5.24
CA GLU A 89 5.48 19.32 6.02
C GLU A 89 6.88 18.83 6.38
N VAL A 90 7.78 19.08 5.42
CA VAL A 90 9.19 19.30 5.65
C VAL A 90 9.34 20.23 6.86
N GLY A 91 9.84 19.67 7.95
CA GLY A 91 10.38 20.35 9.12
C GLY A 91 11.74 19.77 9.43
#